data_AF-A0A5N8XW06-F1
#
_entry.id   AF-A0A5N8XW06-F1
#
_cell.length_a   1.000
_cell.length_b   1.000
_cell.length_c   1.000
_cell.angle_alpha   90.00
_cell.angle_beta   90.00
_cell.angle_gamma   90.00
#
_symmetry.space_group_name_H-M   'P 1'
#
loop_
_entity.id
_entity.type
_entity.pdbx_description
1 polymer ?
#
loop_
_entity_poly.entity_id
_entity_poly.type
_entity_poly.pdbx_seq_one_letter_code
_entity_poly.pdbx_strand_id
1 'polypeptide(L)'
;MLALSETLTRIEARIAEARLDRGELLDVTDLSRRTALRESEVEALLSGAAPVDEPVDDRVRSRVRALHEAYLARTGMRATDVCKEVAVRLGISPEWARQLLLGKKMPNVRDLTELARFFGVEHGTMFFTDPAATVLNRELDRVLGELEGAREDRGPLLQLATRHGVVTLALRAGHHLTPRKQEALAVMLEGLLSGDGEDEGVEAR
;
A
#
# COMPACT_ATOMS: atom_id res chain seq x y z
N MET A 1 -7.73 14.80 8.65
CA MET A 1 -7.74 13.35 8.84
C MET A 1 -9.04 13.02 9.52
N LEU A 2 -9.90 12.25 8.87
CA LEU A 2 -11.20 11.84 9.42
C LEU A 2 -10.98 10.83 10.55
N ALA A 3 -12.01 10.51 11.31
CA ALA A 3 -11.95 9.37 12.22
C ALA A 3 -11.86 8.06 11.41
N LEU A 4 -11.17 7.04 11.94
CA LEU A 4 -11.00 5.74 11.27
C LEU A 4 -12.32 5.13 10.80
N SER A 5 -13.36 5.20 11.65
CA SER A 5 -14.69 4.70 11.32
C SER A 5 -15.35 5.45 10.16
N GLU A 6 -15.10 6.76 10.05
CA GLU A 6 -15.62 7.57 8.95
C GLU A 6 -14.88 7.27 7.64
N THR A 7 -13.55 7.17 7.67
CA THR A 7 -12.75 6.76 6.50
C THR A 7 -13.19 5.38 6.00
N LEU A 8 -13.37 4.40 6.89
CA LEU A 8 -13.90 3.08 6.53
C LEU A 8 -15.29 3.17 5.91
N THR A 9 -16.20 3.93 6.51
CA THR A 9 -17.57 4.10 5.97
C THR A 9 -17.55 4.68 4.55
N ARG A 10 -16.67 5.65 4.28
CA ARG A 10 -16.50 6.21 2.94
C ARG A 10 -15.94 5.19 1.96
N ILE A 11 -14.91 4.43 2.35
CA ILE A 11 -14.33 3.37 1.51
C ILE A 11 -15.39 2.32 1.17
N GLU A 12 -16.16 1.84 2.16
CA GLU A 12 -17.24 0.87 1.94
C GLU A 12 -18.30 1.40 0.96
N ALA A 13 -18.68 2.68 1.09
CA ALA A 13 -19.59 3.32 0.16
C ALA A 13 -19.02 3.33 -1.27
N ARG A 14 -17.73 3.63 -1.43
CA ARG A 14 -17.06 3.59 -2.75
C ARG A 14 -16.96 2.18 -3.33
N ILE A 15 -16.67 1.19 -2.50
CA ILE A 15 -16.64 -0.23 -2.89
C ILE A 15 -18.02 -0.62 -3.43
N ALA A 16 -19.10 -0.27 -2.71
CA ALA A 16 -20.47 -0.57 -3.11
C ALA A 16 -20.86 0.14 -4.42
N GLU A 17 -20.52 1.43 -4.56
CA GLU A 17 -20.80 2.22 -5.76
C GLU A 17 -20.08 1.66 -7.00
N ALA A 18 -18.80 1.30 -6.86
CA ALA A 18 -17.96 0.86 -7.98
C ALA A 18 -17.97 -0.66 -8.18
N ARG A 19 -18.67 -1.43 -7.33
CA ARG A 19 -18.70 -2.90 -7.31
C ARG A 19 -17.29 -3.51 -7.26
N LEU A 20 -16.41 -2.91 -6.46
CA LEU A 20 -15.07 -3.39 -6.24
C LEU A 20 -15.07 -4.55 -5.23
N ASP A 21 -14.03 -5.37 -5.25
CA ASP A 21 -13.85 -6.39 -4.23
C ASP A 21 -13.23 -5.76 -2.98
N ARG A 22 -13.97 -5.85 -1.86
CA ARG A 22 -13.51 -5.40 -0.55
C ARG A 22 -12.26 -6.13 -0.10
N GLY A 23 -12.19 -7.44 -0.32
CA GLY A 23 -11.06 -8.26 0.10
C GLY A 23 -9.77 -7.91 -0.64
N GLU A 24 -9.90 -7.47 -1.90
CA GLU A 24 -8.74 -7.00 -2.67
C GLU A 24 -8.30 -5.60 -2.27
N LEU A 25 -9.24 -4.70 -1.96
CA LEU A 25 -8.93 -3.32 -1.60
C LEU A 25 -8.44 -3.19 -0.14
N LEU A 26 -9.03 -3.96 0.77
CA LEU A 26 -8.72 -3.98 2.20
C LEU A 26 -8.00 -5.29 2.58
N ASP A 27 -7.04 -5.70 1.75
CA ASP A 27 -6.23 -6.88 2.00
C ASP A 27 -5.41 -6.70 3.29
N VAL A 28 -5.70 -7.55 4.27
CA VAL A 28 -5.10 -7.48 5.62
C VAL A 28 -3.58 -7.66 5.55
N THR A 29 -3.10 -8.54 4.68
CA THR A 29 -1.67 -8.86 4.55
C THR A 29 -0.90 -7.67 3.98
N ASP A 30 -1.44 -7.02 2.94
CA ASP A 30 -0.83 -5.83 2.35
C ASP A 30 -0.87 -4.64 3.31
N LEU A 31 -2.01 -4.40 3.97
CA LEU A 31 -2.14 -3.34 4.97
C LEU A 31 -1.19 -3.56 6.16
N SER A 32 -1.06 -4.80 6.64
CA SER A 32 -0.09 -5.16 7.68
C SER A 32 1.34 -4.83 7.24
N ARG A 33 1.73 -5.21 6.01
CA ARG A 33 3.05 -4.91 5.47
C ARG A 33 3.34 -3.42 5.33
N ARG A 34 2.36 -2.63 4.86
CA ARG A 34 2.51 -1.17 4.66
C ARG A 34 2.56 -0.40 5.97
N THR A 35 1.78 -0.84 6.96
CA THR A 35 1.67 -0.15 8.26
C THR A 35 2.62 -0.68 9.33
N ALA A 36 3.28 -1.82 9.09
CA ALA A 36 4.03 -2.59 10.08
C ALA A 36 3.20 -2.97 11.33
N LEU A 37 1.87 -3.03 11.21
CA LEU A 37 0.96 -3.55 12.24
C LEU A 37 0.82 -5.05 12.10
N ARG A 38 0.46 -5.76 13.19
CA ARG A 38 0.14 -7.19 13.10
C ARG A 38 -1.16 -7.37 12.33
N GLU A 39 -1.29 -8.46 11.57
CA GLU A 39 -2.51 -8.78 10.82
C GLU A 39 -3.75 -8.79 11.74
N SER A 40 -3.63 -9.38 12.94
CA SER A 40 -4.73 -9.40 13.92
C SER A 40 -5.14 -8.01 14.42
N GLU A 41 -4.21 -7.04 14.49
CA GLU A 41 -4.53 -5.66 14.83
C GLU A 41 -5.25 -4.96 13.68
N VAL A 42 -4.83 -5.22 12.44
CA VAL A 42 -5.49 -4.70 11.25
C VAL A 42 -6.91 -5.25 11.16
N GLU A 43 -7.11 -6.56 11.30
CA GLU A 43 -8.43 -7.21 11.31
C GLU A 43 -9.35 -6.63 12.38
N ALA A 44 -8.84 -6.47 13.60
CA ALA A 44 -9.59 -5.86 14.70
C ALA A 44 -10.03 -4.42 14.37
N LEU A 45 -9.12 -3.61 13.82
CA LEU A 45 -9.44 -2.23 13.46
C LEU A 45 -10.40 -2.13 12.26
N LEU A 46 -10.23 -2.98 11.25
CA LEU A 46 -11.13 -3.04 10.08
C LEU A 46 -12.53 -3.53 10.44
N SER A 47 -12.68 -4.32 11.50
CA SER A 47 -13.98 -4.74 12.05
C SER A 47 -14.59 -3.72 13.01
N GLY A 48 -13.91 -2.60 13.27
CA GLY A 48 -14.39 -1.53 14.15
C GLY A 48 -14.16 -1.81 15.64
N ALA A 49 -13.34 -2.80 15.99
CA ALA A 49 -12.96 -3.03 17.38
C ALA A 49 -12.12 -1.87 17.92
N ALA A 50 -12.19 -1.65 19.24
CA ALA A 50 -11.36 -0.66 19.89
C ALA A 50 -9.88 -1.03 19.77
N PRO A 51 -8.98 -0.07 19.52
CA PRO A 51 -7.55 -0.33 19.48
C PRO A 51 -7.08 -0.87 20.82
N VAL A 52 -6.20 -1.87 20.80
CA VAL A 52 -5.50 -2.33 22.00
C VAL A 52 -4.57 -1.20 22.47
N ASP A 53 -4.68 -0.81 23.73
CA ASP A 53 -3.79 0.17 24.34
C ASP A 53 -2.46 -0.50 24.70
N GLU A 54 -1.63 -0.73 23.68
CA GLU A 54 -0.28 -1.29 23.84
C GLU A 54 0.70 -0.16 24.25
N PRO A 55 1.57 -0.38 25.26
CA PRO A 55 2.61 0.57 25.62
C PRO A 55 3.44 1.00 24.41
N VAL A 56 3.79 2.29 24.34
CA VAL A 56 4.57 2.87 23.22
C VAL A 56 5.85 2.07 22.98
N ASP A 57 6.48 1.59 24.04
CA ASP A 57 7.69 0.81 23.98
C ASP A 57 7.53 -0.52 23.22
N ASP A 58 6.46 -1.25 23.49
CA ASP A 58 6.15 -2.52 22.83
C ASP A 58 5.79 -2.29 21.35
N ARG A 59 5.03 -1.24 21.10
CA ARG A 59 4.64 -0.81 19.76
C ARG A 59 5.84 -0.49 18.89
N VAL A 60 6.78 0.29 19.41
CA VAL A 60 8.03 0.64 18.71
C VAL A 60 8.82 -0.62 18.37
N ARG A 61 9.03 -1.51 19.34
CA ARG A 61 9.77 -2.77 19.12
C ARG A 61 9.09 -3.67 18.09
N SER A 62 7.77 -3.80 18.19
CA SER A 62 6.96 -4.60 17.27
C SER A 62 7.06 -4.08 15.83
N ARG A 63 6.94 -2.76 15.64
CA ARG A 63 7.01 -2.13 14.31
C ARG A 63 8.38 -2.18 13.68
N VAL A 64 9.45 -1.97 14.46
CA VAL A 64 10.83 -2.12 13.96
C VAL A 64 11.05 -3.54 13.45
N ARG A 65 10.57 -4.54 14.18
CA ARG A 65 10.67 -5.94 13.78
C ARG A 65 9.87 -6.23 12.50
N ALA A 66 8.60 -5.81 12.45
CA ALA A 66 7.74 -6.02 11.29
C ALA A 66 8.33 -5.36 10.03
N LEU A 67 8.88 -4.15 10.15
CA LEU A 67 9.54 -3.44 9.06
C LEU A 67 10.78 -4.16 8.56
N HIS A 68 11.59 -4.71 9.48
CA HIS A 68 12.75 -5.53 9.14
C HIS A 68 12.33 -6.80 8.38
N GLU A 69 11.32 -7.53 8.86
CA GLU A 69 10.80 -8.73 8.21
C GLU A 69 10.24 -8.41 6.80
N ALA A 70 9.48 -7.33 6.66
CA ALA A 70 8.95 -6.86 5.37
C ALA A 70 10.08 -6.44 4.40
N TYR A 71 11.14 -5.80 4.91
CA TYR A 71 12.30 -5.43 4.10
C TYR A 71 13.06 -6.66 3.58
N LEU A 72 13.27 -7.67 4.42
CA LEU A 72 13.89 -8.93 4.00
C LEU A 72 13.06 -9.65 2.94
N ALA A 73 11.74 -9.73 3.14
CA ALA A 73 10.83 -10.36 2.18
C ALA A 73 10.85 -9.64 0.82
N ARG A 74 10.92 -8.30 0.81
CA ARG A 74 10.94 -7.49 -0.43
C ARG A 74 12.27 -7.55 -1.16
N THR A 75 13.39 -7.55 -0.43
CA THR A 75 14.73 -7.44 -1.02
C THR A 75 15.40 -8.79 -1.27
N GLY A 76 14.95 -9.85 -0.59
CA GLY A 76 15.61 -11.16 -0.60
C GLY A 76 17.00 -11.16 0.06
N MET A 77 17.39 -10.06 0.71
CA MET A 77 18.70 -9.95 1.36
C MET A 77 18.80 -10.89 2.56
N ARG A 78 20.03 -11.30 2.89
CA ARG A 78 20.26 -12.06 4.12
C ARG A 78 20.15 -11.13 5.31
N ALA A 79 19.50 -11.61 6.38
CA ALA A 79 19.36 -10.86 7.63
C ALA A 79 20.70 -10.36 8.20
N THR A 80 21.77 -11.12 8.01
CA THR A 80 23.13 -10.74 8.44
C THR A 80 23.66 -9.51 7.72
N ASP A 81 23.32 -9.35 6.44
CA ASP A 81 23.84 -8.25 5.62
C ASP A 81 23.07 -6.97 5.95
N VAL A 82 21.75 -7.05 6.11
CA VAL A 82 20.92 -5.94 6.60
C VAL A 82 21.38 -5.48 8.00
N CYS A 83 21.67 -6.40 8.92
CA CYS A 83 22.19 -6.05 10.23
C CYS A 83 23.52 -5.27 10.15
N LYS A 84 24.42 -5.65 9.24
CA LYS A 84 25.70 -4.94 9.04
C LYS A 84 25.49 -3.54 8.47
N GLU A 85 24.62 -3.38 7.48
CA GLU A 85 24.31 -2.08 6.90
C GLU A 85 23.69 -1.13 7.92
N VAL A 86 22.70 -1.62 8.69
CA VAL A 86 22.09 -0.87 9.78
C VAL A 86 23.13 -0.51 10.84
N ALA A 87 24.03 -1.43 11.20
CA ALA A 87 25.09 -1.17 12.17
C ALA A 87 26.03 -0.04 11.74
N VAL A 88 26.46 -0.05 10.47
CA VAL A 88 27.30 1.01 9.90
C VAL A 88 26.57 2.35 9.92
N ARG A 89 25.29 2.36 9.52
CA ARG A 89 24.50 3.60 9.43
C ARG A 89 24.22 4.22 10.79
N LEU A 90 23.94 3.40 11.80
CA LEU A 90 23.66 3.86 13.16
C LEU A 90 24.95 4.09 13.97
N GLY A 91 26.12 3.66 13.47
CA GLY A 91 27.40 3.74 14.19
C GLY A 91 27.42 2.86 15.44
N ILE A 92 26.82 1.66 15.35
CA ILE A 92 26.66 0.70 16.45
C ILE A 92 27.29 -0.65 16.08
N SER A 93 27.39 -1.59 17.03
CA SER A 93 27.85 -2.94 16.72
C SER A 93 26.80 -3.75 15.92
N PRO A 94 27.23 -4.71 15.08
CA PRO A 94 26.32 -5.63 14.37
C PRO A 94 25.40 -6.42 15.31
N GLU A 95 25.90 -6.82 16.48
CA GLU A 95 25.10 -7.48 17.51
C GLU A 95 24.01 -6.55 18.04
N TRP A 96 24.33 -5.28 18.31
CA TRP A 96 23.34 -4.30 18.78
C TRP A 96 22.27 -4.04 17.72
N ALA A 97 22.68 -3.86 16.45
CA ALA A 97 21.77 -3.69 15.32
C ALA A 97 20.82 -4.88 15.20
N ARG A 98 21.35 -6.11 15.32
CA ARG A 98 20.52 -7.32 15.32
C ARG A 98 19.50 -7.32 16.47
N GLN A 99 19.89 -6.92 17.67
CA GLN A 99 18.96 -6.86 18.81
C GLN A 99 17.86 -5.79 18.62
N LEU A 100 18.20 -4.65 18.01
CA LEU A 100 17.23 -3.61 17.64
C LEU A 100 16.24 -4.13 16.58
N LEU A 101 16.74 -4.71 15.49
CA LEU A 101 15.93 -5.22 14.38
C LEU A 101 15.05 -6.42 14.76
N LEU A 102 15.45 -7.19 15.78
CA LEU A 102 14.62 -8.26 16.35
C LEU A 102 13.61 -7.76 17.40
N GLY A 103 13.55 -6.44 17.66
CA GLY A 103 12.68 -5.86 18.67
C GLY A 103 13.03 -6.29 20.10
N LYS A 104 14.29 -6.66 20.37
CA LYS A 104 14.75 -7.07 21.71
C LYS A 104 15.30 -5.91 22.53
N LYS A 105 15.76 -4.84 21.87
CA LYS A 105 16.28 -3.62 22.49
C LYS A 105 15.48 -2.42 22.02
N MET A 106 15.43 -1.40 22.88
CA MET A 106 14.77 -0.15 22.56
C MET A 106 15.71 0.76 21.75
N PRO A 107 15.37 1.14 20.52
CA PRO A 107 16.07 2.21 19.81
C PRO A 107 15.81 3.55 20.50
N ASN A 108 16.81 4.42 20.55
CA ASN A 108 16.60 5.81 20.95
C ASN A 108 16.01 6.63 19.77
N VAL A 109 15.65 7.89 20.01
CA VAL A 109 15.05 8.77 18.99
C VAL A 109 15.94 8.94 17.76
N ARG A 110 17.27 9.00 17.93
CA ARG A 110 18.23 9.08 16.83
C ARG A 110 18.20 7.80 16.00
N ASP A 111 18.24 6.65 16.65
CA ASP A 111 18.19 5.35 15.99
C ASP A 111 16.88 5.17 15.22
N LEU A 112 15.74 5.56 15.79
CA LEU A 112 14.44 5.54 15.10
C LEU A 112 14.42 6.42 13.86
N THR A 113 15.05 7.60 13.93
CA THR A 113 15.14 8.51 12.77
C THR A 113 15.97 7.88 11.66
N GLU A 114 17.10 7.27 11.99
CA GLU A 114 17.95 6.58 11.00
C GLU A 114 17.30 5.30 10.46
N LEU A 115 16.59 4.55 11.29
CA LEU A 115 15.83 3.38 10.85
C LEU A 115 14.71 3.78 9.89
N ALA A 116 13.96 4.85 10.18
CA ALA A 116 12.94 5.35 9.26
C ALA A 116 13.55 5.71 7.89
N ARG A 117 14.70 6.39 7.88
CA ARG A 117 15.42 6.72 6.65
C ARG A 117 15.94 5.50 5.91
N PHE A 118 16.48 4.52 6.64
CA PHE A 118 17.01 3.29 6.06
C PHE A 118 15.93 2.48 5.35
N PHE A 119 14.78 2.33 6.00
CA PHE A 119 13.66 1.55 5.47
C PHE A 119 12.74 2.33 4.51
N GLY A 120 12.97 3.63 4.33
CA GLY A 120 12.17 4.48 3.44
C GLY A 120 10.77 4.76 3.99
N VAL A 121 10.62 4.83 5.31
CA VAL A 121 9.34 5.05 5.98
C VAL A 121 8.96 6.53 5.95
N GLU A 122 7.77 6.81 5.42
CA GLU A 122 7.16 8.14 5.46
C GLU A 122 6.75 8.50 6.91
N HIS A 123 6.77 9.79 7.25
CA HIS A 123 6.49 10.31 8.62
C HIS A 123 7.53 9.99 9.72
N GLY A 124 8.67 9.38 9.39
CA GLY A 124 9.82 9.31 10.28
C GLY A 124 9.54 8.55 11.59
N THR A 125 9.84 9.16 12.73
CA THR A 125 9.67 8.52 14.05
C THR A 125 8.20 8.26 14.41
N MET A 126 7.27 9.06 13.88
CA MET A 126 5.84 8.96 14.17
C MET A 126 5.26 7.62 13.73
N PHE A 127 5.82 7.02 12.67
CA PHE A 127 5.45 5.68 12.24
C PHE A 127 5.61 4.64 13.36
N PHE A 128 6.64 4.74 14.19
CA PHE A 128 6.89 3.79 15.27
C PHE A 128 6.07 4.06 16.52
N THR A 129 5.71 5.31 16.78
CA THR A 129 5.07 5.73 18.04
C THR A 129 3.56 5.88 17.96
N ASP A 130 3.01 6.20 16.78
CA ASP A 130 1.59 6.56 16.66
C ASP A 130 0.65 5.39 16.97
N PRO A 131 -0.56 5.62 17.48
CA PRO A 131 -1.53 4.54 17.71
C PRO A 131 -1.82 3.74 16.45
N ALA A 132 -2.09 2.44 16.60
CA ALA A 132 -2.38 1.55 15.46
C ALA A 132 -3.52 2.09 14.59
N ALA A 133 -4.58 2.60 15.21
CA ALA A 133 -5.70 3.24 14.52
C ALA A 133 -5.26 4.45 13.67
N THR A 134 -4.35 5.28 14.17
CA THR A 134 -3.84 6.45 13.43
C THR A 134 -2.99 6.03 12.24
N VAL A 135 -2.12 5.03 12.40
CA VAL A 135 -1.27 4.53 11.31
C VAL A 135 -2.12 3.89 10.22
N LEU A 136 -3.07 3.02 10.60
CA LEU A 136 -3.98 2.41 9.63
C LEU A 136 -4.84 3.45 8.92
N ASN A 137 -5.37 4.44 9.64
CA ASN A 137 -6.21 5.47 9.04
C ASN A 137 -5.47 6.31 7.99
N ARG A 138 -4.17 6.57 8.16
CA ARG A 138 -3.37 7.26 7.14
C ARG A 138 -3.27 6.47 5.84
N GLU A 139 -3.02 5.17 5.95
CA GLU A 139 -2.98 4.30 4.77
C GLU A 139 -4.37 4.18 4.11
N LEU A 140 -5.44 4.11 4.91
CA LEU A 140 -6.80 4.10 4.38
C LEU A 140 -7.20 5.44 3.73
N ASP A 141 -6.79 6.58 4.29
CA ASP A 141 -6.99 7.89 3.66
C ASP A 141 -6.26 7.97 2.31
N ARG A 142 -5.08 7.36 2.18
CA ARG A 142 -4.38 7.24 0.89
C ARG A 142 -5.16 6.37 -0.10
N VAL A 143 -5.65 5.21 0.32
CA VAL A 143 -6.50 4.33 -0.52
C VAL A 143 -7.79 5.06 -0.94
N LEU A 144 -8.42 5.80 -0.04
CA LEU A 144 -9.60 6.60 -0.33
C LEU A 144 -9.27 7.70 -1.36
N GLY A 145 -8.15 8.41 -1.18
CA GLY A 145 -7.68 9.42 -2.13
C GLY A 145 -7.37 8.82 -3.51
N GLU A 146 -6.79 7.63 -3.58
CA GLU A 146 -6.56 6.90 -4.83
C GLU A 146 -7.90 6.52 -5.50
N LEU A 147 -8.90 6.08 -4.73
CA LEU A 147 -10.25 5.78 -5.24
C LEU A 147 -11.00 7.01 -5.75
N GLU A 148 -10.87 8.14 -5.05
CA GLU A 148 -11.52 9.42 -5.38
C GLU A 148 -10.82 10.12 -6.54
N GLY A 149 -9.49 10.23 -6.50
CA GLY A 149 -8.68 10.79 -7.59
C GLY A 149 -8.79 9.97 -8.87
N ALA A 150 -8.75 8.64 -8.76
CA ALA A 150 -9.01 7.77 -9.90
C ALA A 150 -10.43 7.92 -10.44
N ARG A 151 -11.39 8.56 -9.76
CA ARG A 151 -12.73 8.87 -10.25
C ARG A 151 -12.79 10.24 -10.95
N GLU A 152 -12.12 11.23 -10.39
CA GLU A 152 -12.08 12.60 -10.94
C GLU A 152 -11.29 12.66 -12.26
N ASP A 153 -10.26 11.83 -12.42
CA ASP A 153 -9.44 11.74 -13.65
C ASP A 153 -9.94 10.69 -14.67
N ARG A 154 -11.15 10.12 -14.51
CA ARG A 154 -11.64 9.07 -15.45
C ARG A 154 -12.08 9.65 -16.78
N GLY A 155 -11.18 9.61 -17.75
CA GLY A 155 -11.56 9.55 -19.16
C GLY A 155 -12.53 8.38 -19.46
N PRO A 156 -13.31 8.45 -20.56
CA PRO A 156 -14.37 7.48 -20.88
C PRO A 156 -13.92 6.01 -20.88
N LEU A 157 -12.66 5.75 -21.25
CA LEU A 157 -12.06 4.41 -21.28
C LEU A 157 -11.86 3.80 -19.89
N LEU A 158 -11.49 4.61 -18.90
CA LEU A 158 -11.29 4.13 -17.53
C LEU A 158 -12.63 3.90 -16.82
N GLN A 159 -13.67 4.66 -17.18
CA GLN A 159 -15.06 4.36 -16.77
C GLN A 159 -15.55 3.04 -17.35
N LEU A 160 -15.30 2.77 -18.63
CA LEU A 160 -15.63 1.50 -19.27
C LEU A 160 -14.87 0.34 -18.61
N ALA A 161 -13.57 0.51 -18.41
CA ALA A 161 -12.72 -0.48 -17.75
C ALA A 161 -13.20 -0.78 -16.32
N THR A 162 -13.58 0.24 -15.55
CA THR A 162 -14.08 0.03 -14.18
C THR A 162 -15.45 -0.65 -14.17
N ARG A 163 -16.35 -0.24 -15.07
CA ARG A 163 -17.69 -0.86 -15.22
C ARG A 163 -17.62 -2.34 -15.58
N HIS A 164 -16.57 -2.74 -16.28
CA HIS A 164 -16.37 -4.12 -16.73
C HIS A 164 -15.31 -4.90 -15.92
N GLY A 165 -14.81 -4.36 -14.81
CA GLY A 165 -13.82 -5.06 -13.96
C GLY A 165 -12.45 -5.25 -14.63
N VAL A 166 -12.11 -4.40 -15.59
CA VAL A 166 -10.85 -4.44 -16.34
C VAL A 166 -9.71 -3.73 -15.59
N VAL A 167 -10.02 -2.84 -14.65
CA VAL A 167 -8.99 -2.16 -13.83
C VAL A 167 -8.29 -3.14 -12.88
N THR A 168 -9.00 -4.10 -12.30
CA THR A 168 -8.41 -5.21 -11.53
C THR A 168 -7.58 -6.14 -12.42
N LEU A 169 -7.98 -6.31 -13.68
CA LEU A 169 -7.21 -7.02 -14.70
C LEU A 169 -5.90 -6.29 -15.08
N ALA A 170 -5.90 -4.96 -15.18
CA ALA A 170 -4.71 -4.17 -15.51
C ALA A 170 -3.71 -4.10 -14.34
N LEU A 171 -4.21 -4.05 -13.11
CA LEU A 171 -3.38 -4.05 -11.89
C LEU A 171 -2.71 -5.42 -11.61
N ARG A 172 -3.15 -6.50 -12.27
CA ARG A 172 -2.59 -7.86 -12.13
C ARG A 172 -2.36 -8.60 -13.45
N ALA A 173 -2.26 -7.92 -14.60
CA ALA A 173 -2.38 -8.56 -15.92
C ALA A 173 -1.50 -9.82 -16.09
N GLY A 174 -2.17 -10.97 -16.01
CA GLY A 174 -1.60 -12.30 -16.22
C GLY A 174 -2.63 -13.41 -16.48
N HIS A 175 -3.82 -13.43 -15.84
CA HIS A 175 -4.56 -14.71 -15.80
C HIS A 175 -6.10 -14.74 -16.00
N HIS A 176 -6.79 -13.66 -16.41
CA HIS A 176 -8.28 -13.72 -16.51
C HIS A 176 -8.90 -13.48 -17.90
N LEU A 177 -8.11 -13.44 -18.97
CA LEU A 177 -8.65 -13.43 -20.35
C LEU A 177 -8.10 -14.62 -21.12
N THR A 178 -8.98 -15.37 -21.81
CA THR A 178 -8.52 -16.41 -22.75
C THR A 178 -7.74 -15.75 -23.89
N PRO A 179 -6.73 -16.42 -24.48
CA PRO A 179 -5.88 -15.83 -25.53
C PRO A 179 -6.70 -15.22 -26.68
N ARG A 180 -7.80 -15.89 -27.06
CA ARG A 180 -8.71 -15.43 -28.10
C ARG A 180 -9.44 -14.12 -27.77
N LYS A 181 -9.73 -13.86 -26.49
CA LYS A 181 -10.35 -12.60 -26.04
C LYS A 181 -9.33 -11.48 -25.89
N GLN A 182 -8.08 -11.80 -25.54
CA GLN A 182 -6.98 -10.84 -25.52
C GLN A 182 -6.66 -10.36 -26.94
N GLU A 183 -6.62 -11.29 -27.90
CA GLU A 183 -6.35 -11.00 -29.31
C GLU A 183 -7.48 -10.17 -29.95
N ALA A 184 -8.75 -10.50 -29.66
CA ALA A 184 -9.88 -9.69 -30.11
C ALA A 184 -9.86 -8.27 -29.52
N LEU A 185 -9.47 -8.12 -28.26
CA LEU A 185 -9.34 -6.81 -27.61
C LEU A 185 -8.19 -5.99 -28.22
N ALA A 186 -7.05 -6.63 -28.49
CA ALA A 186 -5.91 -6.00 -29.13
C ALA A 186 -6.28 -5.47 -30.52
N VAL A 187 -6.94 -6.28 -31.36
CA VAL A 187 -7.39 -5.86 -32.70
C VAL A 187 -8.40 -4.71 -32.64
N MET A 188 -9.33 -4.71 -31.67
CA MET A 188 -10.28 -3.61 -31.50
C MET A 188 -9.61 -2.32 -31.05
N LEU A 189 -8.65 -2.39 -30.12
CA LEU A 189 -7.87 -1.24 -29.68
C LEU A 189 -7.00 -0.69 -30.80
N GLU A 190 -6.38 -1.57 -31.59
CA GLU A 190 -5.56 -1.20 -32.73
C GLU A 190 -6.38 -0.53 -33.84
N GLY A 191 -7.61 -1.01 -34.09
CA GLY A 191 -8.55 -0.37 -35.02
C GLY A 191 -9.02 1.02 -34.57
N LEU A 192 -9.18 1.24 -33.26
CA LEU A 192 -9.51 2.55 -32.70
C LEU A 192 -8.31 3.52 -32.71
N LEU A 193 -7.11 3.03 -32.40
CA LEU A 193 -5.87 3.83 -32.40
C LEU A 193 -5.37 4.16 -33.81
N SER A 194 -5.70 3.34 -34.80
CA SER A 194 -5.39 3.61 -36.22
C SER A 194 -6.41 4.52 -36.90
N GLY A 195 -7.56 4.77 -36.27
CA GLY A 195 -8.67 5.58 -36.81
C GLY A 195 -8.55 7.09 -36.59
N ASP A 196 -7.66 7.55 -35.71
CA ASP A 196 -7.47 8.99 -35.40
C ASP A 196 -6.56 9.72 -36.42
N GLY A 197 -6.36 9.14 -37.62
CA GLY A 197 -5.42 9.64 -38.63
C GLY A 197 -6.02 10.33 -39.85
N GLU A 198 -7.33 10.28 -40.09
CA GLU A 198 -7.91 10.82 -41.34
C GLU A 198 -9.29 11.45 -41.10
N ASP A 199 -9.32 12.67 -40.56
CA ASP A 199 -10.43 13.61 -40.82
C ASP A 199 -10.01 15.07 -40.57
N GLU A 200 -9.01 15.56 -41.30
CA GLU A 200 -8.88 16.99 -41.59
C GLU A 200 -8.49 17.18 -43.05
N GLY A 201 -9.47 17.54 -43.90
CA GLY A 201 -9.16 18.09 -45.22
C GLY A 201 -10.16 17.88 -46.35
N VAL A 202 -11.48 17.97 -46.11
CA VAL A 202 -12.44 18.24 -47.20
C VAL A 202 -13.25 19.50 -46.89
N GLU A 203 -13.04 20.51 -47.75
CA GLU A 203 -13.73 21.81 -47.98
C GLU A 203 -12.82 23.03 -47.72
N ALA A 204 -12.66 24.02 -48.60
CA ALA A 204 -13.20 24.26 -49.94
C ALA A 204 -12.37 25.37 -50.61
N ARG A 205 -12.10 25.24 -51.92
CA ARG A 205 -12.29 26.29 -52.95
C ARG A 205 -11.89 25.79 -54.33
#